data_AF-A0A2S2QYX9-F1
#
_entry.id   AF-A0A2S2QYX9-F1
#
_cell.length_a   1.000
_cell.length_b   1.000
_cell.length_c   1.000
_cell.angle_alpha   90.00
_cell.angle_beta   90.00
_cell.angle_gamma   90.00
#
_symmetry.space_group_name_H-M   'P 1'
#
loop_
_entity.id
_entity.type
_entity.pdbx_description
1 polymer ?
#
loop_
_entity_poly.entity_id
_entity_poly.type
_entity_poly.pdbx_seq_one_letter_code
_entity_poly.pdbx_strand_id
1 'polypeptide(L)'
;MKTHFRELRIQLLEYFVTDNDYFSNKWVLNPFDENIVATGKQTIEIHNQIIEFSADKTLQLQFSSQDLNMFWLACRNEYENLVTEVLKTLVLFATSYLYKKRFPSMVV
;
A
#
# COMPACT_ATOMS: atom_id res chain seq x y z
N MET A 1 0.68 32.62 -3.04
CA MET A 1 0.23 31.47 -2.22
C MET A 1 -0.41 30.36 -3.07
N LYS A 2 -1.40 30.64 -3.93
CA LYS A 2 -2.06 29.62 -4.79
C LYS A 2 -1.12 28.94 -5.80
N THR A 3 -0.12 29.66 -6.30
CA THR A 3 0.88 29.15 -7.26
C THR A 3 1.79 28.08 -6.65
N HIS A 4 2.28 28.31 -5.43
CA HIS A 4 3.11 27.34 -4.71
C HIS A 4 2.39 26.02 -4.43
N PHE A 5 1.12 26.05 -4.02
CA PHE A 5 0.35 24.81 -3.83
C PHE A 5 0.15 24.04 -5.13
N ARG A 6 0.01 24.74 -6.26
CA ARG A 6 -0.14 24.12 -7.57
C ARG A 6 1.16 23.43 -8.00
N GLU A 7 2.31 24.10 -7.83
CA GLU A 7 3.63 23.51 -8.11
C GLU A 7 3.92 22.32 -7.20
N LEU A 8 3.61 22.43 -5.90
CA LEU A 8 3.77 21.32 -4.97
C LEU A 8 2.90 20.12 -5.37
N ARG A 9 1.67 20.37 -5.84
CA ARG A 9 0.76 19.33 -6.34
C ARG A 9 1.31 18.64 -7.59
N ILE A 10 1.90 19.41 -8.52
CA ILE A 10 2.50 18.87 -9.74
C ILE A 10 3.70 17.99 -9.39
N GLN A 11 4.60 18.48 -8.54
CA GLN A 11 5.75 17.70 -8.07
C GLN A 11 5.33 16.43 -7.31
N LEU A 12 4.25 16.48 -6.54
CA LEU A 12 3.68 15.28 -5.89
C LEU A 12 3.13 14.28 -6.92
N LEU A 13 2.43 14.75 -7.95
CA LEU A 13 1.89 13.88 -9.00
C LEU A 13 2.99 13.27 -9.89
N GLU A 14 4.05 14.03 -10.18
CA GLU A 14 5.26 13.54 -10.85
C GLU A 14 6.09 12.62 -9.93
N TYR A 15 6.08 12.85 -8.62
CA TYR A 15 6.79 11.99 -7.67
C TYR A 15 6.12 10.62 -7.55
N PHE A 16 4.79 10.62 -7.49
CA PHE A 16 3.95 9.43 -7.44
C PHE A 16 3.53 8.97 -8.83
N VAL A 17 4.37 9.17 -9.88
CA VAL A 17 4.06 8.81 -11.28
C VAL A 17 3.09 7.66 -11.29
N THR A 18 1.90 7.95 -11.82
CA THR A 18 0.72 7.11 -11.90
C THR A 18 1.01 5.88 -12.76
N ASP A 19 1.92 5.03 -12.31
CA ASP A 19 1.91 3.66 -12.75
C ASP A 19 0.56 3.13 -12.28
N ASN A 20 -0.19 2.53 -13.20
CA ASN A 20 -1.50 1.95 -12.88
C ASN A 20 -1.42 0.94 -11.71
N ASP A 21 -0.20 0.54 -11.34
CA ASP A 21 0.12 -0.28 -10.18
C ASP A 21 -0.01 0.42 -8.82
N TYR A 22 -0.04 1.75 -8.75
CA TYR A 22 -0.30 2.46 -7.49
C TYR A 22 -1.74 2.22 -6.99
N PHE A 23 -2.70 2.07 -7.90
CA PHE A 23 -4.08 1.71 -7.56
C PHE A 23 -4.20 0.20 -7.27
N SER A 24 -3.42 -0.65 -7.94
CA SER A 24 -3.35 -2.09 -7.71
C SER A 24 -2.99 -2.47 -6.27
N ASN A 25 -2.25 -1.61 -5.57
CA ASN A 25 -1.67 -1.90 -4.26
C ASN A 25 -2.39 -1.21 -3.09
N LYS A 26 -3.50 -0.51 -3.34
CA LYS A 26 -4.26 0.17 -2.29
C LYS A 26 -4.85 -0.76 -1.24
N TRP A 27 -5.04 -2.04 -1.57
CA TRP A 27 -5.52 -3.06 -0.63
C TRP A 27 -4.55 -3.26 0.54
N VAL A 28 -3.26 -2.94 0.36
CA VAL A 28 -2.25 -2.94 1.42
C VAL A 28 -2.57 -1.90 2.51
N LEU A 29 -3.23 -0.79 2.15
CA LEU A 29 -3.64 0.25 3.08
C LEU A 29 -4.98 -0.04 3.72
N ASN A 30 -5.91 -0.62 2.96
CA ASN A 30 -7.20 -1.06 3.46
C ASN A 30 -7.65 -2.34 2.74
N PRO A 31 -7.43 -3.52 3.34
CA PRO A 31 -7.81 -4.79 2.73
C PRO A 31 -9.31 -5.10 2.86
N PHE A 32 -10.07 -4.29 3.61
CA PHE A 32 -11.50 -4.49 3.86
C PHE A 32 -12.41 -3.64 2.97
N ASP A 33 -11.86 -2.84 2.07
CA ASP A 33 -12.64 -2.07 1.08
C ASP A 33 -12.84 -2.89 -0.19
N GLU A 34 -14.08 -3.32 -0.42
CA GLU A 34 -14.48 -4.14 -1.56
C GLU A 34 -14.10 -3.54 -2.92
N ASN A 35 -14.17 -2.20 -3.06
CA ASN A 35 -13.82 -1.53 -4.31
C ASN A 35 -12.33 -1.62 -4.61
N ILE A 36 -11.52 -1.65 -3.56
CA ILE A 36 -10.07 -1.70 -3.64
C ILE A 36 -9.61 -3.14 -3.90
N VAL A 37 -10.21 -4.13 -3.25
CA VAL A 37 -9.94 -5.55 -3.46
C VAL A 37 -10.28 -5.97 -4.91
N ALA A 38 -11.40 -5.50 -5.45
CA ALA A 38 -11.82 -5.80 -6.82
C ALA A 38 -10.92 -5.20 -7.93
N THR A 39 -10.16 -4.15 -7.61
CA THR A 39 -9.29 -3.45 -8.57
C THR A 39 -7.84 -3.97 -8.53
N GLY A 40 -7.56 -4.95 -7.66
CA GLY A 40 -6.22 -5.49 -7.45
C GLY A 40 -5.67 -6.30 -8.62
N LYS A 41 -4.47 -5.97 -9.11
CA LYS A 41 -3.70 -6.80 -10.06
C LYS A 41 -2.81 -7.82 -9.32
N GLN A 42 -3.37 -8.61 -8.42
CA GLN A 42 -2.60 -9.69 -7.77
C GLN A 42 -2.75 -11.02 -8.53
N THR A 43 -1.85 -11.96 -8.25
CA THR A 43 -2.02 -13.36 -8.64
C THR A 43 -3.32 -13.92 -8.05
N ILE A 44 -3.99 -14.84 -8.76
CA ILE A 44 -5.24 -15.49 -8.34
C ILE A 44 -5.16 -16.01 -6.90
N GLU A 45 -4.03 -16.61 -6.51
CA GLU A 45 -3.80 -17.13 -5.15
C GLU A 45 -3.87 -16.03 -4.08
N ILE A 46 -3.16 -14.92 -4.30
CA ILE A 46 -3.15 -13.79 -3.37
C ILE A 46 -4.53 -13.12 -3.34
N HIS A 47 -5.21 -13.03 -4.49
CA HIS A 47 -6.54 -12.46 -4.55
C HIS A 47 -7.56 -13.27 -3.72
N ASN A 48 -7.51 -14.60 -3.80
CA ASN A 48 -8.36 -15.48 -2.97
C ASN A 48 -8.06 -15.29 -1.48
N GLN A 49 -6.77 -15.20 -1.11
CA GLN A 49 -6.38 -14.93 0.28
C GLN A 49 -6.89 -13.56 0.75
N ILE A 50 -6.86 -12.52 -0.09
CA ILE A 50 -7.42 -11.21 0.24
C ILE A 50 -8.94 -11.28 0.44
N ILE A 51 -9.66 -12.04 -0.40
CA ILE A 51 -11.11 -12.22 -0.24
C ILE A 51 -11.43 -12.87 1.10
N GLU A 52 -10.79 -13.99 1.43
CA GLU A 52 -10.96 -14.67 2.71
C GLU A 52 -10.60 -13.77 3.89
N PHE A 53 -9.49 -13.05 3.77
CA PHE A 53 -9.01 -12.09 4.77
C PHE A 53 -10.01 -10.95 4.99
N SER A 54 -10.57 -10.39 3.91
CA SER A 54 -11.54 -9.28 3.96
C SER A 54 -12.88 -9.69 4.55
N ALA A 55 -13.23 -10.98 4.46
CA ALA A 55 -14.47 -11.54 5.02
C ALA A 55 -14.39 -11.76 6.55
N ASP A 56 -13.18 -11.77 7.13
CA ASP A 56 -13.02 -11.94 8.58
C ASP A 56 -13.27 -10.63 9.34
N LYS A 57 -14.42 -10.58 10.02
CA LYS A 57 -14.83 -9.44 10.84
C LYS A 57 -13.96 -9.24 12.08
N THR A 58 -13.31 -10.29 12.56
CA THR A 58 -12.38 -10.22 13.70
C THR A 58 -11.13 -9.45 13.31
N LEU A 59 -10.58 -9.78 12.13
CA LEU A 59 -9.45 -9.05 11.54
C LEU A 59 -9.84 -7.59 11.23
N GLN A 60 -11.06 -7.34 10.75
CA GLN A 60 -11.55 -5.98 10.52
C GLN A 60 -11.59 -5.15 11.81
N LEU A 61 -12.05 -5.75 12.92
CA LEU A 61 -12.04 -5.08 14.22
C LEU A 61 -10.62 -4.83 14.72
N GLN A 62 -9.72 -5.80 14.58
CA GLN A 62 -8.31 -5.64 14.96
C GLN A 62 -7.64 -4.52 14.16
N PHE A 63 -7.87 -4.46 12.84
CA PHE A 63 -7.38 -3.40 11.96
C PHE A 63 -7.80 -2.00 12.44
N SER A 64 -9.03 -1.84 12.91
CA SER A 64 -9.51 -0.55 13.43
C SER A 64 -8.84 -0.10 14.73
N SER A 65 -8.19 -1.02 15.45
CA SER A 65 -7.61 -0.80 16.76
C SER A 65 -6.08 -0.81 16.79
N GLN A 66 -5.43 -1.19 15.69
CA GLN A 66 -3.97 -1.35 15.60
C GLN A 66 -3.36 -0.49 14.51
N ASP A 67 -2.08 -0.14 14.68
CA ASP A 67 -1.29 0.47 13.62
C ASP A 67 -1.12 -0.50 12.44
N LEU A 68 -1.17 0.04 11.21
CA LEU A 68 -1.10 -0.73 9.96
C LEU A 68 0.09 -1.72 9.93
N ASN A 69 1.27 -1.28 10.36
CA ASN A 69 2.46 -2.13 10.37
C ASN A 69 2.36 -3.25 11.42
N MET A 70 1.83 -2.95 12.61
CA MET A 70 1.67 -3.96 13.66
C MET A 70 0.61 -4.99 13.28
N PHE A 71 -0.49 -4.53 12.66
CA PHE A 71 -1.55 -5.38 12.14
C PHE A 71 -1.01 -6.39 11.12
N TRP A 72 -0.32 -5.93 10.08
CA TRP A 72 0.25 -6.84 9.07
C TRP A 72 1.29 -7.80 9.65
N LEU A 73 2.08 -7.37 10.65
CA LEU A 73 3.02 -8.24 11.34
C LEU A 73 2.30 -9.31 12.18
N ALA A 74 1.17 -8.99 12.80
CA ALA A 74 0.36 -9.94 13.56
C ALA A 74 -0.27 -11.01 12.65
N CYS A 75 -0.71 -10.64 11.45
CA CYS A 75 -1.29 -11.55 10.46
C CYS A 75 -0.26 -12.46 9.76
N ARG A 76 1.05 -12.24 9.99
CA ARG A 76 2.13 -12.97 9.30
C ARG A 76 2.08 -14.48 9.52
N ASN A 77 1.65 -14.93 10.70
CA ASN A 77 1.64 -16.34 11.05
C ASN A 77 0.58 -17.14 10.25
N GLU A 78 -0.53 -16.50 9.91
CA GLU A 78 -1.66 -17.13 9.20
C GLU A 78 -1.60 -16.85 7.69
N TYR A 79 -1.09 -15.68 7.30
CA TYR A 79 -1.07 -15.21 5.91
C TYR A 79 0.33 -14.79 5.48
N GLU A 80 1.33 -15.66 5.65
CA GLU A 80 2.75 -15.33 5.39
C GLU A 80 2.99 -14.81 3.96
N ASN A 81 2.38 -15.46 2.96
CA ASN A 81 2.52 -15.10 1.55
C ASN A 81 1.92 -13.71 1.27
N LEU A 82 0.71 -13.46 1.77
CA LEU A 82 0.03 -12.17 1.67
C LEU A 82 0.86 -11.05 2.31
N VAL A 83 1.29 -11.27 3.57
CA VAL A 83 2.05 -10.28 4.35
C VAL A 83 3.41 -10.01 3.70
N THR A 84 4.02 -10.99 3.05
CA THR A 84 5.27 -10.79 2.31
C THR A 84 5.08 -9.80 1.14
N GLU A 85 3.98 -9.91 0.38
CA GLU A 85 3.66 -8.96 -0.70
C GLU A 85 3.31 -7.56 -0.18
N VAL A 86 2.58 -7.50 0.95
CA VAL A 86 2.30 -6.25 1.67
C VAL A 86 3.62 -5.56 2.08
N LEU A 87 4.52 -6.30 2.73
CA LEU A 87 5.78 -5.76 3.22
C LEU A 87 6.70 -5.32 2.08
N LYS A 88 6.77 -6.07 0.97
CA LYS A 88 7.50 -5.62 -0.24
C LYS A 88 6.99 -4.26 -0.68
N THR A 89 5.67 -4.08 -0.78
CA THR A 89 5.04 -2.82 -1.17
C THR A 89 5.35 -1.69 -0.18
N LEU A 90 5.22 -1.94 1.12
CA LEU A 90 5.50 -0.94 2.18
C LEU A 90 6.99 -0.55 2.25
N VAL A 91 7.91 -1.51 2.05
CA VAL A 91 9.36 -1.27 2.08
C VAL A 91 9.84 -0.55 0.83
N LEU A 92 9.30 -0.85 -0.35
CA LEU A 92 9.57 -0.10 -1.58
C LEU A 92 9.20 1.38 -1.41
N PHE A 93 8.13 1.68 -0.68
CA PHE A 93 7.74 3.06 -0.36
C PHE A 93 8.77 3.75 0.54
N ALA A 94 9.18 3.10 1.64
CA ALA A 94 10.15 3.69 2.56
C ALA A 94 11.54 3.91 1.91
N THR A 95 12.00 2.95 1.13
CA THR A 95 13.34 2.98 0.51
C THR A 95 13.42 3.98 -0.65
N SER A 96 12.40 4.04 -1.51
CA SER A 96 12.33 5.05 -2.57
C SER A 96 12.26 6.48 -2.02
N TYR A 97 11.47 6.68 -0.96
CA TYR A 97 11.40 7.96 -0.25
C TYR A 97 12.73 8.35 0.39
N LEU A 98 13.37 7.44 1.13
CA LEU A 98 14.66 7.71 1.76
C LEU A 98 15.77 7.96 0.73
N TYR A 99 15.77 7.23 -0.38
CA TYR A 99 16.73 7.42 -1.47
C TYR A 99 16.55 8.80 -2.12
N LYS A 100 15.33 9.17 -2.52
CA LYS A 100 15.05 10.49 -3.12
C LYS A 100 15.30 11.65 -2.14
N LYS A 101 15.01 11.46 -0.84
CA LYS A 101 15.32 12.45 0.20
C LYS A 101 16.84 12.62 0.38
N ARG A 102 17.59 11.53 0.30
CA ARG A 102 19.05 11.53 0.48
C ARG A 102 19.81 12.00 -0.76
N PHE A 103 19.22 11.80 -1.95
CA PHE A 103 19.79 12.18 -3.24
C PHE A 103 18.77 12.96 -4.08
N PRO A 104 18.44 14.20 -3.69
CA PRO A 104 17.46 15.01 -4.42
C PRO A 104 17.92 15.36 -5.85
N SER A 105 19.21 15.26 -6.15
CA SER A 105 19.81 15.61 -7.46
C SER A 105 19.94 14.44 -8.43
N MET A 106 19.48 13.24 -8.07
CA MET A 106 19.66 12.02 -8.88
C MET A 106 18.36 11.55 -9.55
N VAL A 107 17.35 12.43 -9.57
CA VAL A 107 16.15 12.27 -10.39
C VAL A 107 16.47 12.91 -11.75
N VAL A 108 16.87 12.06 -12.71
CA VAL A 108 17.05 12.40 -14.12
C VAL A 108 15.78 12.03 -14.87
#